data_AF-A0AA95MFV9-F1
#
_entry.id   AF-A0AA95MFV9-F1
#
_cell.length_a   1.000
_cell.length_b   1.000
_cell.length_c   1.000
_cell.angle_alpha   90.00
_cell.angle_beta   90.00
_cell.angle_gamma   90.00
#
_symmetry.space_group_name_H-M   'P 1'
#
loop_
_entity.id
_entity.type
_entity.pdbx_description
1 polymer ?
#
loop_
_entity_poly.entity_id
_entity_poly.type
_entity_poly.pdbx_seq_one_letter_code
_entity_poly.pdbx_strand_id
1 'polypeptide(L)'
;MYKNTFFGGEYSYLIPLLLCEKNIGKVHSIFANGFNIKMGDSLIFIGTKKNGLLPFGIHLTSEDTSRAISHLTINENVFWNEEILKLEFTEMSISLKNGTIFKNELYPVNINNLFKDQFANLKTLLSTHDQSTGLEINIGEFFMKYADISYINWSKEEQFILWLIDAILTNDPSLLEKTLRFILGRGKGLTPSGDDIMVGILAFDSITHFLPDKFFKKLSDLVEKEPITTDVSKEYLRYALKQEFSSTVTDLINLIGSNKPWLSDGAYKRLLEVGHSSGLDTMFGILVGMLAFHKVIEHF
;
A
#
# COMPACT_ATOMS: atom_id res chain seq x y z
N MET A 1 -19.95 -7.75 31.26
CA MET A 1 -18.49 -7.88 31.08
C MET A 1 -18.27 -9.00 30.08
N TYR A 2 -17.81 -8.68 28.87
CA TYR A 2 -17.39 -9.71 27.91
C TYR A 2 -16.30 -10.57 28.55
N LYS A 3 -16.43 -11.90 28.48
CA LYS A 3 -15.46 -12.84 29.09
C LYS A 3 -14.06 -12.72 28.47
N ASN A 4 -13.95 -12.14 27.26
CA ASN A 4 -12.70 -11.95 26.54
C ASN A 4 -12.56 -10.48 26.08
N THR A 5 -11.70 -9.69 26.74
CA THR A 5 -11.31 -8.35 26.25
C THR A 5 -9.86 -8.41 25.81
N PHE A 6 -9.59 -8.07 24.56
CA PHE A 6 -8.25 -7.90 23.99
C PHE A 6 -7.86 -6.43 23.96
N PHE A 7 -6.57 -6.12 23.78
CA PHE A 7 -6.06 -4.76 23.78
C PHE A 7 -5.37 -4.43 22.46
N GLY A 8 -5.81 -3.37 21.80
CA GLY A 8 -5.10 -2.78 20.67
C GLY A 8 -3.90 -2.01 21.18
N GLY A 9 -2.76 -2.70 21.31
CA GLY A 9 -1.54 -2.15 21.90
C GLY A 9 -1.00 -0.95 21.14
N GLU A 10 -1.18 -0.93 19.81
CA GLU A 10 -0.90 0.20 18.95
C GLU A 10 -2.01 0.38 17.92
N TYR A 11 -2.36 1.61 17.56
CA TYR A 11 -3.35 1.87 16.52
C TYR A 11 -3.06 3.17 15.79
N SER A 12 -3.46 3.23 14.52
CA SER A 12 -3.23 4.41 13.68
C SER A 12 -3.98 5.62 14.25
N TYR A 13 -3.36 6.79 14.15
CA TYR A 13 -3.97 8.07 14.52
C TYR A 13 -5.30 8.36 13.79
N LEU A 14 -5.58 7.67 12.68
CA LEU A 14 -6.82 7.79 11.92
C LEU A 14 -7.97 6.95 12.51
N ILE A 15 -7.69 5.93 13.33
CA ILE A 15 -8.71 5.01 13.84
C ILE A 15 -9.84 5.72 14.59
N PRO A 16 -9.61 6.67 15.51
CA PRO A 16 -10.71 7.38 16.17
C PRO A 16 -11.66 8.07 15.18
N LEU A 17 -11.12 8.67 14.11
CA LEU A 17 -11.94 9.32 13.08
C LEU A 17 -12.80 8.31 12.33
N LEU A 18 -12.23 7.18 11.92
CA LEU A 18 -12.94 6.12 11.19
C LEU A 18 -14.05 5.47 12.02
N LEU A 19 -13.86 5.38 13.34
CA LEU A 19 -14.82 4.78 14.26
C LEU A 19 -15.97 5.73 14.63
N CYS A 20 -15.74 7.04 14.66
CA CYS A 20 -16.79 8.02 15.01
C CYS A 20 -17.75 8.33 13.85
N GLU A 21 -17.41 8.03 12.59
CA GLU A 21 -18.33 8.22 11.45
C GLU A 21 -19.57 7.32 11.53
N LYS A 22 -19.38 6.06 11.94
CA LYS A 22 -20.43 5.06 12.13
C LYS A 22 -20.08 4.19 13.33
N ASN A 23 -20.95 4.23 14.33
CA ASN A 23 -20.84 3.45 15.56
C ASN A 23 -21.27 1.97 15.41
N ILE A 24 -21.86 1.58 14.27
CA ILE A 24 -22.19 0.18 13.96
C ILE A 24 -21.51 -0.21 12.65
N GLY A 25 -20.85 -1.37 12.69
CA GLY A 25 -20.23 -2.01 11.54
C GLY A 25 -20.36 -3.52 11.59
N LYS A 26 -19.52 -4.21 10.81
CA LYS A 26 -19.52 -5.67 10.74
C LYS A 26 -18.13 -6.25 10.49
N VAL A 27 -17.92 -7.50 10.90
CA VAL A 27 -16.73 -8.26 10.49
C VAL A 27 -16.82 -8.51 8.98
N HIS A 28 -15.82 -8.03 8.23
CA HIS A 28 -15.79 -8.09 6.78
C HIS A 28 -15.07 -9.35 6.28
N SER A 29 -13.87 -9.61 6.79
CA SER A 29 -13.01 -10.70 6.33
C SER A 29 -12.07 -11.15 7.44
N ILE A 30 -11.73 -12.44 7.49
CA ILE A 30 -10.87 -13.03 8.51
C ILE A 30 -9.68 -13.71 7.83
N PHE A 31 -8.49 -13.54 8.39
CA PHE A 31 -7.22 -14.07 7.89
C PHE A 31 -6.45 -14.74 9.02
N ALA A 32 -5.32 -15.38 8.73
CA ALA A 32 -4.46 -15.98 9.75
C ALA A 32 -3.78 -14.94 10.66
N ASN A 33 -3.53 -13.73 10.15
CA ASN A 33 -2.74 -12.69 10.83
C ASN A 33 -3.57 -11.48 11.28
N GLY A 34 -4.90 -11.56 11.17
CA GLY A 34 -5.83 -10.49 11.50
C GLY A 34 -7.17 -10.64 10.80
N PHE A 35 -7.99 -9.62 10.89
CA PHE A 35 -9.29 -9.54 10.25
C PHE A 35 -9.59 -8.07 9.91
N ASN A 36 -10.53 -7.84 8.99
CA ASN A 36 -11.04 -6.50 8.72
C ASN A 36 -12.44 -6.39 9.29
N ILE A 37 -12.75 -5.22 9.85
CA ILE A 37 -14.11 -4.78 10.10
C ILE A 37 -14.47 -3.68 9.10
N LYS A 38 -15.74 -3.61 8.72
CA LYS A 38 -16.28 -2.51 7.90
C LYS A 38 -17.09 -1.58 8.78
N MET A 39 -16.67 -0.33 8.86
CA MET A 39 -17.32 0.76 9.60
C MET A 39 -17.72 1.83 8.58
N GLY A 40 -19.02 1.88 8.25
CA GLY A 40 -19.48 2.69 7.12
C GLY A 40 -18.86 2.23 5.79
N ASP A 41 -18.18 3.14 5.11
CA ASP A 41 -17.50 2.87 3.84
C ASP A 41 -16.02 2.48 4.00
N SER A 42 -15.49 2.54 5.22
CA SER A 42 -14.09 2.24 5.53
C SER A 42 -13.89 0.83 6.07
N LEU A 43 -12.74 0.24 5.73
CA LEU A 43 -12.23 -0.95 6.38
C LEU A 43 -11.18 -0.58 7.42
N ILE A 44 -11.27 -1.24 8.58
CA ILE A 44 -10.25 -1.17 9.64
C ILE A 44 -9.64 -2.55 9.77
N PHE A 45 -8.32 -2.64 9.64
CA PHE A 45 -7.58 -3.88 9.85
C PHE A 45 -7.28 -4.04 11.34
N ILE A 46 -7.52 -5.23 11.87
CA ILE A 46 -7.25 -5.57 13.25
C ILE A 46 -6.43 -6.86 13.30
N GLY A 47 -5.20 -6.80 13.82
CA GLY A 47 -4.35 -7.98 13.88
C GLY A 47 -2.89 -7.70 14.15
N THR A 48 -2.02 -8.58 13.67
CA THR A 48 -0.57 -8.47 13.90
C THR A 48 0.08 -7.34 13.09
N LYS A 49 1.35 -7.06 13.39
CA LYS A 49 2.19 -6.14 12.59
C LYS A 49 2.97 -6.83 11.48
N LYS A 50 2.60 -8.06 11.08
CA LYS A 50 3.35 -8.86 10.10
C LYS A 50 3.62 -8.08 8.79
N ASN A 51 2.65 -7.29 8.34
CA ASN A 51 2.73 -6.51 7.11
C ASN A 51 3.10 -5.03 7.37
N GLY A 52 3.72 -4.73 8.52
CA GLY A 52 3.94 -3.37 9.00
C GLY A 52 2.74 -2.77 9.75
N LEU A 53 2.93 -1.54 10.23
CA LEU A 53 1.87 -0.74 10.82
C LEU A 53 1.04 -0.10 9.71
N LEU A 54 -0.22 -0.53 9.55
CA LEU A 54 -1.10 -0.03 8.47
C LEU A 54 -1.76 1.30 8.87
N PRO A 55 -1.99 2.24 7.93
CA PRO A 55 -2.61 3.53 8.26
C PRO A 55 -4.07 3.42 8.71
N PHE A 56 -4.69 2.26 8.57
CA PHE A 56 -6.03 1.90 9.05
C PHE A 56 -5.99 0.69 10.01
N GLY A 57 -4.86 0.49 10.69
CA GLY A 57 -4.59 -0.66 11.54
C GLY A 57 -4.83 -0.43 13.04
N ILE A 58 -5.39 -1.44 13.70
CA ILE A 58 -5.35 -1.66 15.15
C ILE A 58 -4.51 -2.94 15.37
N HIS A 59 -3.41 -2.82 16.09
CA HIS A 59 -2.44 -3.89 16.24
C HIS A 59 -2.50 -4.58 17.60
N LEU A 60 -2.68 -5.91 17.54
CA LEU A 60 -2.69 -6.82 18.67
C LEU A 60 -1.41 -7.65 18.67
N THR A 61 -1.13 -8.32 19.79
CA THR A 61 -0.10 -9.37 19.84
C THR A 61 -0.51 -10.53 18.92
N SER A 62 0.46 -11.35 18.50
CA SER A 62 0.16 -12.55 17.69
C SER A 62 -0.74 -13.54 18.42
N GLU A 63 -0.56 -13.68 19.73
CA GLU A 63 -1.40 -14.53 20.58
C GLU A 63 -2.83 -13.99 20.68
N ASP A 64 -3.00 -12.70 21.00
CA ASP A 64 -4.31 -12.08 21.11
C ASP A 64 -5.03 -12.04 19.76
N THR A 65 -4.30 -11.86 18.66
CA THR A 65 -4.87 -11.90 17.31
C THR A 65 -5.47 -13.27 17.02
N SER A 66 -4.72 -14.35 17.29
CA SER A 66 -5.18 -15.73 17.08
C SER A 66 -6.41 -16.04 17.95
N ARG A 67 -6.37 -15.64 19.22
CA ARG A 67 -7.51 -15.81 20.15
C ARG A 67 -8.73 -15.01 19.71
N ALA A 68 -8.56 -13.76 19.30
CA ALA A 68 -9.64 -12.92 18.79
C ALA A 68 -10.31 -13.57 17.57
N ILE A 69 -9.52 -14.00 16.58
CA ILE A 69 -10.03 -14.68 15.37
C ILE A 69 -10.89 -15.89 15.72
N SER A 70 -10.54 -16.67 16.74
CA SER A 70 -11.30 -17.86 17.14
C SER A 70 -12.72 -17.57 17.68
N HIS A 71 -13.01 -16.31 17.99
CA HIS A 71 -14.31 -15.83 18.46
C HIS A 71 -15.14 -15.10 17.40
N LEU A 72 -14.61 -14.97 16.17
CA LEU A 72 -15.22 -14.13 15.15
C LEU A 72 -15.99 -14.94 14.10
N THR A 73 -17.10 -14.35 13.65
CA THR A 73 -17.85 -14.84 12.48
C THR A 73 -17.99 -13.73 11.45
N ILE A 74 -17.76 -14.06 10.18
CA ILE A 74 -17.95 -13.11 9.07
C ILE A 74 -19.39 -12.60 9.07
N ASN A 75 -19.56 -11.29 8.86
CA ASN A 75 -20.81 -10.53 8.92
C ASN A 75 -21.44 -10.37 10.32
N GLU A 76 -20.79 -10.78 11.42
CA GLU A 76 -21.29 -10.39 12.74
C GLU A 76 -21.20 -8.87 12.95
N ASN A 77 -22.08 -8.33 13.79
CA ASN A 77 -22.10 -6.91 14.10
C ASN A 77 -20.93 -6.52 15.01
N VAL A 78 -20.40 -5.34 14.76
CA VAL A 78 -19.37 -4.70 15.60
C VAL A 78 -19.90 -3.34 16.03
N PHE A 79 -19.87 -3.05 17.32
CA PHE A 79 -20.29 -1.77 17.88
C PHE A 79 -19.11 -0.99 18.43
N TRP A 80 -18.98 0.28 18.07
CA TRP A 80 -18.00 1.17 18.67
C TRP A 80 -18.62 1.94 19.84
N ASN A 81 -18.08 1.70 21.03
CA ASN A 81 -18.40 2.43 22.24
C ASN A 81 -17.31 3.47 22.54
N GLU A 82 -17.58 4.71 22.17
CA GLU A 82 -16.66 5.85 22.30
C GLU A 82 -16.36 6.19 23.77
N GLU A 83 -17.34 6.07 24.67
CA GLU A 83 -17.18 6.44 26.10
C GLU A 83 -16.10 5.63 26.80
N ILE A 84 -15.95 4.36 26.42
CA ILE A 84 -14.99 3.42 27.02
C ILE A 84 -13.88 3.00 26.05
N LEU A 85 -13.87 3.58 24.84
CA LEU A 85 -12.93 3.30 23.75
C LEU A 85 -12.82 1.79 23.43
N LYS A 86 -13.97 1.15 23.19
CA LYS A 86 -14.04 -0.29 22.87
C LYS A 86 -14.83 -0.60 21.61
N LEU A 87 -14.29 -1.54 20.83
CA LEU A 87 -15.05 -2.30 19.85
C LEU A 87 -15.67 -3.51 20.53
N GLU A 88 -16.99 -3.65 20.42
CA GLU A 88 -17.78 -4.71 21.03
C GLU A 88 -18.29 -5.66 19.93
N PHE A 89 -18.01 -6.95 20.11
CA PHE A 89 -18.42 -8.04 19.24
C PHE A 89 -19.37 -8.97 20.01
N THR A 90 -19.82 -10.06 19.40
CA THR A 90 -20.74 -10.99 20.05
C THR A 90 -20.11 -11.66 21.28
N GLU A 91 -18.89 -12.19 21.15
CA GLU A 91 -18.23 -12.98 22.21
C GLU A 91 -17.01 -12.29 22.84
N MET A 92 -16.59 -11.15 22.29
CA MET A 92 -15.36 -10.47 22.70
C MET A 92 -15.45 -8.95 22.58
N SER A 93 -14.43 -8.26 23.08
CA SER A 93 -14.24 -6.84 22.80
C SER A 93 -12.76 -6.52 22.59
N ILE A 94 -12.49 -5.42 21.90
CA ILE A 94 -11.14 -4.87 21.72
C ILE A 94 -11.11 -3.48 22.33
N SER A 95 -10.26 -3.30 23.32
CA SER A 95 -10.04 -2.04 24.01
C SER A 95 -8.89 -1.27 23.38
N LEU A 96 -9.14 -0.01 23.03
CA LEU A 96 -8.09 0.94 22.62
C LEU A 96 -7.54 1.74 23.82
N LYS A 97 -8.12 1.55 25.01
CA LYS A 97 -7.62 2.16 26.26
C LYS A 97 -6.16 1.78 26.49
N ASN A 98 -5.32 2.80 26.72
CA ASN A 98 -3.87 2.70 26.91
C ASN A 98 -3.08 2.21 25.68
N GLY A 99 -3.71 2.07 24.52
CA GLY A 99 -2.97 1.78 23.29
C GLY A 99 -2.16 2.99 22.82
N THR A 100 -1.00 2.75 22.24
CA THR A 100 -0.11 3.78 21.69
C THR A 100 -0.59 4.18 20.30
N ILE A 101 -0.80 5.48 20.09
CA ILE A 101 -1.14 6.01 18.77
C ILE A 101 0.15 6.08 17.95
N PHE A 102 0.10 5.61 16.69
CA PHE A 102 1.20 5.81 15.73
C PHE A 102 0.76 6.60 14.50
N LYS A 103 1.74 7.24 13.89
CA LYS A 103 1.69 7.78 12.53
C LYS A 103 2.98 7.40 11.82
N ASN A 104 2.87 6.86 10.62
CA ASN A 104 4.04 6.57 9.79
C ASN A 104 4.44 7.88 9.10
N GLU A 105 5.50 8.52 9.57
CA GLU A 105 5.92 9.82 9.06
C GLU A 105 6.83 9.69 7.84
N LEU A 106 6.51 10.45 6.78
CA LEU A 106 7.40 10.69 5.66
C LEU A 106 8.21 11.97 5.92
N TYR A 107 9.50 11.93 5.65
CA TYR A 107 10.38 13.08 5.84
C TYR A 107 10.61 13.80 4.51
N PRO A 108 10.52 15.15 4.49
CA PRO A 108 10.86 15.92 3.30
C PRO A 108 12.30 15.66 2.89
N VAL A 109 12.51 15.42 1.60
CA VAL A 109 13.83 15.12 1.04
C VAL A 109 14.05 15.88 -0.26
N ASN A 110 15.27 16.37 -0.45
CA ASN A 110 15.74 16.78 -1.77
C ASN A 110 16.36 15.57 -2.50
N ILE A 111 15.53 14.78 -3.19
CA ILE A 111 15.97 13.54 -3.84
C ILE A 111 16.88 13.84 -5.03
N ASN A 112 16.84 15.05 -5.61
CA ASN A 112 17.50 15.36 -6.88
C ASN A 112 19.00 15.04 -6.87
N ASN A 113 19.67 15.29 -5.74
CA ASN A 113 21.11 15.01 -5.59
C ASN A 113 21.41 13.52 -5.33
N LEU A 114 20.43 12.74 -4.89
CA LEU A 114 20.57 11.33 -4.52
C LEU A 114 19.97 10.40 -5.58
N PHE A 115 19.12 10.92 -6.46
CA PHE A 115 18.24 10.13 -7.33
C PHE A 115 19.00 9.08 -8.14
N LYS A 116 20.12 9.46 -8.76
CA LYS A 116 20.93 8.57 -9.61
C LYS A 116 21.44 7.35 -8.84
N ASP A 117 21.97 7.57 -7.63
CA ASP A 117 22.53 6.50 -6.80
C ASP A 117 21.41 5.61 -6.27
N GLN A 118 20.31 6.21 -5.82
CA GLN A 118 19.16 5.46 -5.30
C GLN A 118 18.48 4.62 -6.38
N PHE A 119 18.36 5.17 -7.59
CA PHE A 119 17.82 4.47 -8.75
C PHE A 119 18.71 3.28 -9.12
N ALA A 120 20.03 3.48 -9.19
CA ALA A 120 20.98 2.41 -9.47
C ALA A 120 20.93 1.29 -8.42
N ASN A 121 20.82 1.64 -7.14
CA ASN A 121 20.72 0.70 -6.03
C ASN A 121 19.44 -0.14 -6.11
N LEU A 122 18.28 0.50 -6.28
CA LEU A 122 17.00 -0.22 -6.36
C LEU A 122 16.91 -1.07 -7.63
N LYS A 123 17.37 -0.55 -8.77
CA LYS A 123 17.47 -1.32 -10.02
C LYS A 123 18.33 -2.57 -9.83
N THR A 124 19.52 -2.44 -9.24
CA THR A 124 20.43 -3.57 -9.02
C THR A 124 19.78 -4.62 -8.11
N LEU A 125 19.23 -4.18 -6.98
CA LEU A 125 18.54 -5.05 -6.03
C LEU A 125 17.43 -5.86 -6.72
N LEU A 126 16.53 -5.19 -7.44
CA LEU A 126 15.39 -5.85 -8.07
C LEU A 126 15.77 -6.69 -9.29
N SER A 127 16.82 -6.32 -10.02
CA SER A 127 17.31 -7.12 -11.16
C SER A 127 17.96 -8.45 -10.73
N THR A 128 18.44 -8.53 -9.48
CA THR A 128 18.96 -9.78 -8.90
C THR A 128 17.89 -10.66 -8.26
N HIS A 129 16.65 -10.18 -8.20
CA HIS A 129 15.53 -10.94 -7.65
C HIS A 129 14.92 -11.82 -8.75
N ASP A 130 14.96 -13.14 -8.57
CA ASP A 130 14.53 -14.12 -9.58
C ASP A 130 13.00 -14.31 -9.64
N GLN A 131 12.26 -13.65 -8.76
CA GLN A 131 10.80 -13.73 -8.71
C GLN A 131 10.16 -12.70 -9.65
N SER A 132 9.12 -13.13 -10.35
CA SER A 132 8.25 -12.23 -11.11
C SER A 132 7.20 -11.59 -10.19
N THR A 133 6.76 -10.40 -10.58
CA THR A 133 5.60 -9.71 -9.98
C THR A 133 4.33 -10.56 -10.11
N GLY A 134 3.28 -10.19 -9.38
CA GLY A 134 1.95 -10.79 -9.53
C GLY A 134 1.28 -10.54 -10.90
N LEU A 135 1.86 -9.68 -11.74
CA LEU A 135 1.53 -9.50 -13.16
C LEU A 135 2.41 -10.32 -14.11
N GLU A 136 3.21 -11.26 -13.57
CA GLU A 136 4.13 -12.10 -14.34
C GLU A 136 5.24 -11.31 -15.08
N ILE A 137 5.55 -10.09 -14.60
CA ILE A 137 6.67 -9.28 -15.09
C ILE A 137 7.93 -9.67 -14.30
N ASN A 138 8.96 -10.16 -15.00
CA ASN A 138 10.31 -10.28 -14.46
C ASN A 138 11.01 -8.91 -14.51
N ILE A 139 11.40 -8.36 -13.36
CA ILE A 139 11.90 -6.98 -13.26
C ILE A 139 13.28 -6.83 -13.93
N GLY A 140 14.15 -7.84 -13.83
CA GLY A 140 15.45 -7.84 -14.49
C GLY A 140 15.31 -7.84 -16.02
N GLU A 141 14.44 -8.70 -16.55
CA GLU A 141 14.12 -8.75 -17.99
C GLU A 141 13.48 -7.44 -18.47
N PHE A 142 12.49 -6.93 -17.75
CA PHE A 142 11.86 -5.63 -18.04
C PHE A 142 12.91 -4.53 -18.19
N PHE A 143 13.91 -4.47 -17.31
CA PHE A 143 14.98 -3.49 -17.40
C PHE A 143 15.95 -3.69 -18.54
N MET A 144 16.29 -4.94 -18.87
CA MET A 144 17.11 -5.22 -20.04
C MET A 144 16.41 -4.73 -21.30
N LYS A 145 15.10 -4.99 -21.44
CA LYS A 145 14.27 -4.49 -22.54
C LYS A 145 14.19 -2.96 -22.54
N TYR A 146 13.99 -2.35 -21.37
CA TYR A 146 13.84 -0.90 -21.24
C TYR A 146 15.11 -0.13 -21.63
N ALA A 147 16.28 -0.72 -21.41
CA ALA A 147 17.57 -0.12 -21.79
C ALA A 147 17.92 -0.29 -23.28
N ASP A 148 17.29 -1.24 -23.97
CA ASP A 148 17.56 -1.53 -25.38
C ASP A 148 16.50 -0.92 -26.29
N ILE A 149 16.86 0.19 -26.95
CA ILE A 149 15.99 0.94 -27.87
C ILE A 149 15.54 0.08 -29.07
N SER A 150 16.26 -1.00 -29.40
CA SER A 150 15.90 -1.91 -30.48
C SER A 150 14.85 -2.96 -30.09
N TYR A 151 14.51 -3.06 -28.81
CA TYR A 151 13.60 -4.08 -28.30
C TYR A 151 12.13 -3.69 -28.55
N ILE A 152 11.42 -4.55 -29.28
CA ILE A 152 10.04 -4.29 -29.73
C ILE A 152 9.00 -5.27 -29.17
N ASN A 153 9.41 -6.35 -28.48
CA ASN A 153 8.50 -7.42 -28.07
C ASN A 153 8.11 -7.36 -26.58
N TRP A 154 7.23 -6.44 -26.24
CA TRP A 154 6.71 -6.29 -24.87
C TRP A 154 5.51 -7.20 -24.63
N SER A 155 5.42 -7.78 -23.43
CA SER A 155 4.17 -8.39 -22.98
C SER A 155 3.09 -7.31 -22.87
N LYS A 156 1.83 -7.74 -22.78
CA LYS A 156 0.71 -6.80 -22.63
C LYS A 156 0.87 -5.99 -21.35
N GLU A 157 1.17 -6.65 -20.25
CA GLU A 157 1.35 -6.06 -18.92
C GLU A 157 2.51 -5.07 -18.92
N GLU A 158 3.66 -5.46 -19.49
CA GLU A 158 4.83 -4.57 -19.62
C GLU A 158 4.49 -3.33 -20.47
N GLN A 159 3.79 -3.50 -21.59
CA GLN A 159 3.36 -2.39 -22.45
C GLN A 159 2.46 -1.39 -21.71
N PHE A 160 1.57 -1.87 -20.84
CA PHE A 160 0.72 -0.99 -20.04
C PHE A 160 1.50 -0.26 -18.93
N ILE A 161 2.58 -0.84 -18.39
CA ILE A 161 3.50 -0.12 -17.49
C ILE A 161 4.21 1.01 -18.24
N LEU A 162 4.70 0.76 -19.46
CA LEU A 162 5.32 1.79 -20.30
C LEU A 162 4.33 2.92 -20.64
N TRP A 163 3.11 2.57 -21.03
CA TRP A 163 2.07 3.57 -21.28
C TRP A 163 1.65 4.34 -20.04
N LEU A 164 1.71 3.74 -18.84
CA LEU A 164 1.49 4.49 -17.60
C LEU A 164 2.58 5.54 -17.39
N ILE A 165 3.86 5.17 -17.59
CA ILE A 165 4.99 6.10 -17.52
C ILE A 165 4.81 7.25 -18.54
N ASP A 166 4.43 6.93 -19.78
CA ASP A 166 4.21 7.93 -20.82
C ASP A 166 2.96 8.81 -20.55
N ALA A 167 1.90 8.24 -19.97
CA ALA A 167 0.69 8.99 -19.59
C ALA A 167 0.98 10.04 -18.51
N ILE A 168 1.88 9.74 -17.57
CA ILE A 168 2.32 10.70 -16.55
C ILE A 168 3.00 11.91 -17.20
N LEU A 169 3.78 11.71 -18.27
CA LEU A 169 4.54 12.76 -18.96
C LEU A 169 3.70 13.59 -19.93
N THR A 170 2.88 12.91 -20.74
CA THR A 170 2.19 13.52 -21.88
C THR A 170 0.93 14.29 -21.49
N ASN A 171 0.47 14.13 -20.25
CA ASN A 171 -0.79 14.71 -19.75
C ASN A 171 -2.01 14.33 -20.62
N ASP A 172 -1.94 13.21 -21.35
CA ASP A 172 -3.02 12.65 -22.16
C ASP A 172 -4.06 11.98 -21.24
N PRO A 173 -5.27 12.57 -21.07
CA PRO A 173 -6.27 12.03 -20.17
C PRO A 173 -6.84 10.68 -20.63
N SER A 174 -6.88 10.43 -21.95
CA SER A 174 -7.41 9.20 -22.52
C SER A 174 -6.42 8.05 -22.34
N LEU A 175 -5.12 8.31 -22.55
CA LEU A 175 -4.08 7.32 -22.27
C LEU A 175 -4.02 6.99 -20.78
N LEU A 176 -4.04 8.02 -19.92
CA LEU A 176 -4.04 7.84 -18.46
C LEU A 176 -5.24 7.00 -17.97
N GLU A 177 -6.45 7.32 -18.42
CA GLU A 177 -7.62 6.55 -18.02
C GLU A 177 -7.53 5.10 -18.51
N LYS A 178 -7.11 4.90 -19.77
CA LYS A 178 -6.94 3.57 -20.34
C LYS A 178 -5.93 2.73 -19.55
N THR A 179 -4.81 3.32 -19.14
CA THR A 179 -3.75 2.60 -18.41
C THR A 179 -4.14 2.33 -16.97
N LEU A 180 -4.70 3.30 -16.25
CA LEU A 180 -5.21 3.10 -14.89
C LEU A 180 -6.29 2.02 -14.86
N ARG A 181 -7.25 2.04 -15.80
CA ARG A 181 -8.29 1.00 -15.89
C ARG A 181 -7.74 -0.38 -16.20
N PHE A 182 -6.62 -0.45 -16.91
CA PHE A 182 -5.96 -1.71 -17.12
C PHE A 182 -5.27 -2.18 -15.85
N ILE A 183 -4.52 -1.32 -15.16
CA ILE A 183 -3.66 -1.75 -14.05
C ILE A 183 -4.47 -2.05 -12.78
N LEU A 184 -5.43 -1.19 -12.44
CA LEU A 184 -6.19 -1.31 -11.18
C LEU A 184 -6.96 -2.64 -11.12
N GLY A 185 -6.86 -3.31 -9.98
CA GLY A 185 -7.50 -4.60 -9.72
C GLY A 185 -6.92 -5.81 -10.46
N ARG A 186 -5.84 -5.66 -11.26
CA ARG A 186 -5.18 -6.81 -11.90
C ARG A 186 -4.18 -7.49 -10.98
N GLY A 187 -4.24 -8.82 -10.98
CA GLY A 187 -3.45 -9.68 -10.10
C GLY A 187 -4.37 -10.53 -9.22
N LYS A 188 -3.81 -11.55 -8.59
CA LYS A 188 -4.57 -12.47 -7.71
C LYS A 188 -4.53 -11.98 -6.27
N GLY A 189 -5.57 -12.31 -5.50
CA GLY A 189 -5.61 -12.07 -4.05
C GLY A 189 -6.36 -10.79 -3.65
N LEU A 190 -6.20 -10.42 -2.39
CA LEU A 190 -6.91 -9.28 -1.78
C LEU A 190 -6.23 -7.94 -2.06
N THR A 191 -4.94 -7.95 -2.39
CA THR A 191 -4.19 -6.81 -2.88
C THR A 191 -3.68 -7.19 -4.27
N PRO A 192 -4.45 -6.91 -5.34
CA PRO A 192 -4.01 -7.17 -6.69
C PRO A 192 -2.69 -6.45 -7.01
N SER A 193 -1.78 -7.14 -7.71
CA SER A 193 -0.43 -6.66 -8.05
C SER A 193 -0.42 -5.27 -8.69
N GLY A 194 -1.39 -4.96 -9.57
CA GLY A 194 -1.50 -3.65 -10.19
C GLY A 194 -1.81 -2.52 -9.19
N ASP A 195 -2.53 -2.81 -8.11
CA ASP A 195 -2.79 -1.82 -7.07
C ASP A 195 -1.58 -1.65 -6.14
N ASP A 196 -0.86 -2.74 -5.82
CA ASP A 196 0.39 -2.69 -5.07
C ASP A 196 1.44 -1.86 -5.84
N ILE A 197 1.53 -2.03 -7.16
CA ILE A 197 2.33 -1.18 -8.05
C ILE A 197 1.89 0.29 -7.94
N MET A 198 0.59 0.57 -7.94
CA MET A 198 0.07 1.94 -7.81
C MET A 198 0.41 2.56 -6.44
N VAL A 199 0.32 1.78 -5.36
CA VAL A 199 0.77 2.20 -4.02
C VAL A 199 2.25 2.58 -4.04
N GLY A 200 3.09 1.78 -4.70
CA GLY A 200 4.52 2.09 -4.84
C GLY A 200 4.81 3.38 -5.60
N ILE A 201 4.07 3.64 -6.69
CA ILE A 201 4.19 4.88 -7.47
C ILE A 201 3.81 6.09 -6.61
N LEU A 202 2.67 6.03 -5.91
CA LEU A 202 2.22 7.09 -5.00
C LEU A 202 3.19 7.30 -3.83
N ALA A 203 3.80 6.22 -3.33
CA ALA A 203 4.79 6.29 -2.27
C ALA A 203 6.04 7.04 -2.71
N PHE A 204 6.54 6.80 -3.93
CA PHE A 204 7.68 7.58 -4.45
C PHE A 204 7.30 9.04 -4.75
N ASP A 205 6.07 9.27 -5.24
CA ASP A 205 5.56 10.64 -5.43
C ASP A 205 5.52 11.44 -4.13
N SER A 206 5.24 10.81 -2.99
CA SER A 206 5.16 11.51 -1.70
C SER A 206 6.42 12.27 -1.28
N ILE A 207 7.59 11.93 -1.83
CA ILE A 207 8.88 12.61 -1.57
C ILE A 207 9.39 13.43 -2.77
N THR A 208 8.71 13.39 -3.91
CA THR A 208 9.17 14.01 -5.16
C THR A 208 8.15 14.97 -5.78
N HIS A 209 6.86 14.79 -5.49
CA HIS A 209 5.72 15.59 -5.95
C HIS A 209 5.71 15.78 -7.47
N PHE A 210 5.97 14.71 -8.22
CA PHE A 210 6.11 14.73 -9.67
C PHE A 210 4.83 14.36 -10.42
N LEU A 211 3.89 13.68 -9.76
CA LEU A 211 2.61 13.33 -10.33
C LEU A 211 1.71 14.58 -10.42
N PRO A 212 1.08 14.85 -11.57
CA PRO A 212 0.20 16.01 -11.72
C PRO A 212 -1.14 15.80 -11.02
N ASP A 213 -1.80 16.89 -10.58
CA ASP A 213 -3.14 16.85 -9.94
C ASP A 213 -4.19 16.05 -10.71
N LYS A 214 -4.12 16.07 -12.05
CA LYS A 214 -5.02 15.31 -12.93
C LYS A 214 -4.87 13.79 -12.74
N PHE A 215 -3.67 13.32 -12.42
CA PHE A 215 -3.41 11.92 -12.08
C PHE A 215 -4.17 11.53 -10.81
N PHE A 216 -3.99 12.28 -9.73
CA PHE A 216 -4.70 12.09 -8.46
C PHE A 216 -6.21 12.10 -8.65
N LYS A 217 -6.72 13.10 -9.38
CA LYS A 217 -8.16 13.22 -9.64
C LYS A 217 -8.70 11.99 -10.39
N LYS A 218 -8.05 11.56 -11.46
CA LYS A 218 -8.51 10.42 -12.25
C LYS A 218 -8.42 9.12 -11.47
N LEU A 219 -7.33 8.89 -10.72
CA LEU A 219 -7.16 7.70 -9.89
C LEU A 219 -8.23 7.66 -8.78
N SER A 220 -8.44 8.78 -8.07
CA SER A 220 -9.48 8.90 -7.04
C SER A 220 -10.88 8.64 -7.62
N ASP A 221 -11.20 9.22 -8.79
CA ASP A 221 -12.48 8.99 -9.45
C ASP A 221 -12.72 7.49 -9.74
N LEU A 222 -11.72 6.77 -10.27
CA LEU A 222 -11.83 5.34 -10.57
C LEU A 222 -11.98 4.51 -9.29
N VAL A 223 -11.16 4.77 -8.27
CA VAL A 223 -11.17 4.03 -7.00
C VAL A 223 -12.49 4.22 -6.25
N GLU A 224 -13.05 5.43 -6.25
CA GLU A 224 -14.28 5.70 -5.50
C GLU A 224 -15.54 5.26 -6.25
N LYS A 225 -15.61 5.51 -7.57
CA LYS A 225 -16.87 5.38 -8.32
C LYS A 225 -17.07 4.02 -8.98
N GLU A 226 -16.05 3.18 -9.02
CA GLU A 226 -16.11 1.90 -9.73
C GLU A 226 -15.66 0.72 -8.85
N PRO A 227 -16.27 -0.46 -9.03
CA PRO A 227 -15.81 -1.70 -8.40
C PRO A 227 -14.61 -2.28 -9.18
N ILE A 228 -13.55 -1.47 -9.37
CA ILE A 228 -12.41 -1.83 -10.22
C ILE A 228 -11.38 -2.72 -9.51
N THR A 229 -11.40 -2.74 -8.18
CA THR A 229 -10.53 -3.58 -7.35
C THR A 229 -11.28 -4.13 -6.12
N THR A 230 -10.59 -4.91 -5.30
CA THR A 230 -11.10 -5.47 -4.04
C THR A 230 -11.33 -4.38 -2.99
N ASP A 231 -12.19 -4.66 -2.00
CA ASP A 231 -12.44 -3.72 -0.91
C ASP A 231 -11.17 -3.42 -0.08
N VAL A 232 -10.30 -4.43 0.12
CA VAL A 232 -9.06 -4.28 0.88
C VAL A 232 -8.06 -3.37 0.16
N SER A 233 -7.89 -3.59 -1.14
CA SER A 233 -6.98 -2.79 -1.96
C SER A 233 -7.50 -1.37 -2.16
N LYS A 234 -8.82 -1.22 -2.38
CA LYS A 234 -9.50 0.08 -2.42
C LYS A 234 -9.25 0.87 -1.13
N GLU A 235 -9.38 0.23 0.03
CA GLU A 235 -9.11 0.90 1.30
C GLU A 235 -7.66 1.40 1.35
N TYR A 236 -6.67 0.58 0.96
CA TYR A 236 -5.28 1.03 0.99
C TYR A 236 -4.99 2.16 -0.01
N LEU A 237 -5.53 2.08 -1.23
CA LEU A 237 -5.40 3.14 -2.25
C LEU A 237 -5.98 4.48 -1.77
N ARG A 238 -7.05 4.49 -0.97
CA ARG A 238 -7.58 5.73 -0.34
C ARG A 238 -6.56 6.42 0.57
N TYR A 239 -5.79 5.65 1.33
CA TYR A 239 -4.73 6.20 2.18
C TYR A 239 -3.50 6.58 1.37
N ALA A 240 -3.11 5.77 0.38
CA ALA A 240 -2.01 6.08 -0.52
C ALA A 240 -2.23 7.40 -1.29
N LEU A 241 -3.47 7.66 -1.76
CA LEU A 241 -3.88 8.94 -2.36
C LEU A 241 -3.74 10.14 -1.41
N LYS A 242 -3.73 9.90 -0.10
CA LYS A 242 -3.51 10.89 0.96
C LYS A 242 -2.07 10.87 1.50
N GLN A 243 -1.16 10.16 0.82
CA GLN A 243 0.23 9.95 1.20
C GLN A 243 0.40 9.25 2.57
N GLU A 244 -0.55 8.40 2.94
CA GLU A 244 -0.50 7.58 4.15
C GLU A 244 -0.23 6.12 3.75
N PHE A 245 0.88 5.56 4.22
CA PHE A 245 1.35 4.24 3.82
C PHE A 245 1.62 3.34 5.04
N SER A 246 1.85 2.05 4.81
CA SER A 246 2.35 1.16 5.87
C SER A 246 3.73 1.59 6.35
N SER A 247 4.12 1.19 7.56
CA SER A 247 5.48 1.47 8.07
C SER A 247 6.57 0.85 7.18
N THR A 248 6.33 -0.34 6.60
CA THR A 248 7.29 -1.00 5.70
C THR A 248 7.56 -0.20 4.43
N VAL A 249 6.53 0.43 3.87
CA VAL A 249 6.66 1.33 2.70
C VAL A 249 7.30 2.65 3.11
N THR A 250 6.82 3.25 4.20
CA THR A 250 7.32 4.55 4.71
C THR A 250 8.80 4.48 5.07
N ASP A 251 9.24 3.42 5.77
CA ASP A 251 10.64 3.17 6.12
C ASP A 251 11.51 3.14 4.87
N LEU A 252 11.09 2.42 3.82
CA LEU A 252 11.85 2.32 2.58
C LEU A 252 11.90 3.65 1.82
N ILE A 253 10.79 4.39 1.72
CA ILE A 253 10.75 5.69 1.05
C ILE A 253 11.62 6.72 1.76
N ASN A 254 11.55 6.79 3.10
CA ASN A 254 12.42 7.66 3.89
C ASN A 254 13.90 7.33 3.69
N LEU A 255 14.21 6.04 3.56
CA LEU A 255 15.55 5.56 3.33
C LEU A 255 16.07 5.87 1.92
N ILE A 256 15.25 5.68 0.88
CA ILE A 256 15.52 6.13 -0.50
C ILE A 256 15.75 7.64 -0.52
N GLY A 257 14.95 8.39 0.23
CA GLY A 257 15.13 9.82 0.38
C GLY A 257 16.36 10.22 1.22
N SER A 258 16.92 9.32 2.00
CA SER A 258 18.09 9.62 2.81
C SER A 258 19.40 9.31 2.08
N ASN A 259 20.49 9.98 2.45
CA ASN A 259 21.83 9.57 2.03
C ASN A 259 22.36 8.34 2.82
N LYS A 260 21.49 7.58 3.48
CA LYS A 260 21.89 6.42 4.29
C LYS A 260 21.92 5.16 3.42
N PRO A 261 22.87 4.24 3.66
CA PRO A 261 22.90 2.95 3.00
C PRO A 261 21.72 2.08 3.47
N TRP A 262 20.61 2.12 2.73
CA TRP A 262 19.40 1.38 3.10
C TRP A 262 19.43 -0.10 2.76
N LEU A 263 20.33 -0.49 1.85
CA LEU A 263 20.61 -1.91 1.56
C LEU A 263 21.16 -2.66 2.80
N SER A 264 21.76 -1.96 3.76
CA SER A 264 22.22 -2.55 5.02
C SER A 264 21.19 -2.52 6.15
N ASP A 265 20.18 -1.65 6.08
CA ASP A 265 19.17 -1.49 7.15
C ASP A 265 18.08 -2.60 7.11
N GLY A 266 17.98 -3.31 5.99
CA GLY A 266 17.02 -4.41 5.83
C GLY A 266 15.57 -3.97 5.63
N ALA A 267 15.29 -2.67 5.47
CA ALA A 267 13.95 -2.16 5.20
C ALA A 267 13.31 -2.78 3.94
N TYR A 268 14.09 -2.96 2.88
CA TYR A 268 13.61 -3.64 1.68
C TYR A 268 13.26 -5.11 1.94
N LYS A 269 14.01 -5.81 2.81
CA LYS A 269 13.68 -7.20 3.19
C LYS A 269 12.36 -7.25 3.93
N ARG A 270 12.14 -6.32 4.87
CA ARG A 270 10.85 -6.17 5.57
C ARG A 270 9.70 -5.95 4.59
N LEU A 271 9.91 -5.13 3.54
CA LEU A 271 8.88 -4.93 2.51
C LEU A 271 8.68 -6.18 1.64
N LEU A 272 9.75 -6.87 1.23
CA LEU A 272 9.64 -8.12 0.45
C LEU A 272 8.93 -9.25 1.22
N GLU A 273 8.99 -9.24 2.55
CA GLU A 273 8.26 -10.18 3.42
C GLU A 273 6.75 -9.87 3.53
N VAL A 274 6.28 -8.73 2.98
CA VAL A 274 4.87 -8.35 2.98
C VAL A 274 4.09 -9.16 1.95
N GLY A 275 3.13 -9.94 2.42
CA GLY A 275 2.26 -10.74 1.56
C GLY A 275 3.03 -11.80 0.76
N HIS A 276 2.38 -12.34 -0.29
CA HIS A 276 3.03 -13.32 -1.16
C HIS A 276 3.88 -12.64 -2.25
N SER A 277 3.28 -11.68 -2.98
CA SER A 277 3.99 -10.84 -3.97
C SER A 277 3.84 -9.33 -3.71
N SER A 278 2.90 -8.91 -2.86
CA SER A 278 2.54 -7.49 -2.65
C SER A 278 3.75 -6.61 -2.30
N GLY A 279 4.69 -7.13 -1.50
CA GLY A 279 5.97 -6.47 -1.23
C GLY A 279 6.81 -6.17 -2.47
N LEU A 280 7.02 -7.19 -3.32
CA LEU A 280 7.75 -7.07 -4.58
C LEU A 280 7.01 -6.17 -5.58
N ASP A 281 5.69 -6.31 -5.66
CA ASP A 281 4.83 -5.51 -6.53
C ASP A 281 4.88 -4.02 -6.13
N THR A 282 4.88 -3.72 -4.84
CA THR A 282 5.05 -2.35 -4.30
C THR A 282 6.43 -1.80 -4.62
N MET A 283 7.50 -2.60 -4.46
CA MET A 283 8.85 -2.18 -4.84
C MET A 283 9.00 -1.94 -6.34
N PHE A 284 8.36 -2.76 -7.17
CA PHE A 284 8.30 -2.52 -8.61
C PHE A 284 7.53 -1.23 -8.93
N GLY A 285 6.46 -0.93 -8.20
CA GLY A 285 5.77 0.36 -8.26
C GLY A 285 6.67 1.56 -7.95
N ILE A 286 7.46 1.49 -6.87
CA ILE A 286 8.43 2.55 -6.52
C ILE A 286 9.40 2.78 -7.68
N LEU A 287 9.94 1.70 -8.23
CA LEU A 287 10.86 1.73 -9.37
C LEU A 287 10.23 2.32 -10.64
N VAL A 288 8.98 1.98 -10.95
CA VAL A 288 8.20 2.58 -12.05
C VAL A 288 8.01 4.08 -11.81
N GLY A 289 7.73 4.49 -10.57
CA GLY A 289 7.68 5.90 -10.17
C GLY A 289 9.02 6.61 -10.43
N MET A 290 10.14 5.98 -10.08
CA MET A 290 11.47 6.51 -10.36
C MET A 290 11.75 6.65 -11.87
N LEU A 291 11.32 5.68 -12.69
CA LEU A 291 11.44 5.75 -14.15
C LEU A 291 10.66 6.93 -14.73
N ALA A 292 9.43 7.13 -14.27
CA ALA A 292 8.60 8.26 -14.69
C ALA A 292 9.23 9.59 -14.25
N PHE A 293 9.67 9.69 -13.00
CA PHE A 293 10.37 10.88 -12.50
C PHE A 293 11.65 11.18 -13.27
N HIS A 294 12.45 10.17 -13.61
CA HIS A 294 13.65 10.35 -14.43
C HIS A 294 13.34 11.03 -15.77
N LYS A 295 12.30 10.55 -16.45
CA LYS A 295 11.85 11.18 -17.71
C LYS A 295 11.34 12.61 -17.49
N VAL A 296 10.67 12.90 -16.36
CA VAL A 296 10.24 14.27 -16.01
C VAL A 296 11.45 15.19 -15.91
N ILE A 297 12.47 14.82 -15.12
CA ILE A 297 13.64 15.68 -14.87
C ILE A 297 14.59 15.81 -16.08
N GLU A 298 14.61 14.84 -17.00
CA GLU A 298 15.39 14.94 -18.25
C GLU A 298 14.71 15.81 -19.33
N HIS A 299 13.40 16.06 -19.22
CA HIS A 299 12.64 16.91 -20.16
C HIS A 299 12.54 18.38 -19.72
N PHE A 300 13.07 18.73 -18.53
CA PHE A 300 13.20 20.10 -18.02
C PHE A 300 14.66 20.57 -18.05
#